data_AF-A0A257MQK0-F1
#
_entry.id   AF-A0A257MQK0-F1
#
_cell.length_a   1.000
_cell.length_b   1.000
_cell.length_c   1.000
_cell.angle_alpha   90.00
_cell.angle_beta   90.00
_cell.angle_gamma   90.00
#
_symmetry.space_group_name_H-M   'P 1'
#
loop_
_entity.id
_entity.type
_entity.pdbx_description
1 polymer ?
#
loop_
_entity_poly.entity_id
_entity_poly.type
_entity_poly.pdbx_seq_one_letter_code
_entity_poly.pdbx_strand_id
1 'polypeptide(L)'
;SRCQADLYSLAYHNTADRWLVSARCAGGPLLLLQYDRQWRWLEDGELEMEKQVTLISDIAREKLETVFTAAEIRDMAACQQGQPYTRQNLYRARAKYDRFERLFGIKLDV
;
A
#
# COMPACT_ATOMS: atom_id res chain seq x y z
N SER A 1 10.06 25.12 -4.01
CA SER A 1 9.44 24.31 -2.94
C SER A 1 8.03 23.95 -3.35
N ARG A 2 7.70 22.65 -3.41
CA ARG A 2 6.33 22.18 -3.66
C ARG A 2 5.39 22.33 -2.45
N CYS A 3 5.93 22.55 -1.26
CA CYS A 3 5.17 22.84 -0.04
C CYS A 3 5.14 24.34 0.23
N GLN A 4 3.95 24.92 0.36
CA GLN A 4 3.73 26.34 0.70
C GLN A 4 3.43 26.54 2.21
N ALA A 5 3.66 25.51 3.01
CA ALA A 5 3.42 25.50 4.45
C ALA A 5 4.67 24.96 5.19
N ASP A 6 4.57 24.81 6.50
CA ASP A 6 5.63 24.20 7.30
C ASP A 6 5.90 22.77 6.86
N LEU A 7 7.19 22.43 6.79
CA LEU A 7 7.69 21.13 6.38
C LEU A 7 8.35 20.43 7.55
N TYR A 8 7.92 19.20 7.84
CA TYR A 8 8.43 18.40 8.94
C TYR A 8 9.17 17.19 8.38
N SER A 9 10.47 17.06 8.70
CA SER A 9 11.24 15.87 8.37
C SER A 9 10.80 14.68 9.22
N LEU A 10 10.58 13.53 8.59
CA LEU A 10 10.12 12.31 9.23
C LEU A 10 11.25 11.29 9.38
N ALA A 11 12.03 11.07 8.32
CA ALA A 11 13.17 10.18 8.34
C ALA A 11 14.25 10.63 7.35
N TYR A 12 15.49 10.26 7.66
CA TYR A 12 16.68 10.58 6.90
C TYR A 12 17.35 9.29 6.45
N HIS A 13 17.65 9.18 5.16
CA HIS A 13 18.27 8.02 4.55
C HIS A 13 19.51 8.44 3.79
N ASN A 14 20.61 7.73 4.04
CA ASN A 14 21.87 7.94 3.34
C ASN A 14 22.00 6.93 2.20
N THR A 15 22.34 7.39 1.00
CA THR A 15 22.73 6.54 -0.13
C THR A 15 24.19 6.77 -0.48
N ALA A 16 24.71 6.01 -1.46
CA ALA A 16 26.08 6.16 -1.92
C ALA A 16 26.40 7.56 -2.48
N ASP A 17 25.39 8.28 -2.97
CA ASP A 17 25.55 9.54 -3.70
C ASP A 17 24.85 10.75 -3.03
N ARG A 18 23.79 10.52 -2.24
CA ARG A 18 22.92 11.61 -1.75
C ARG A 18 22.27 11.31 -0.40
N TRP A 19 21.62 12.33 0.16
CA TRP A 19 20.68 12.19 1.26
C TRP A 19 19.25 12.26 0.73
N LEU A 20 18.43 11.35 1.23
CA LEU A 20 17.01 11.31 0.97
C LEU A 20 16.27 11.58 2.27
N VAL A 21 15.39 12.57 2.28
CA VAL A 21 14.61 12.93 3.47
C VAL A 21 13.14 12.78 3.15
N SER A 22 12.48 11.86 3.84
CA SER A 22 11.02 11.81 3.82
C SER A 22 10.48 12.94 4.69
N ALA A 23 9.57 13.73 4.14
CA ALA A 23 9.02 14.89 4.82
C ALA A 23 7.51 14.98 4.61
N ARG A 24 6.84 15.67 5.54
CA ARG A 24 5.40 15.95 5.46
C ARG A 24 5.19 17.46 5.40
N CYS A 25 4.46 17.90 4.39
CA CYS A 25 3.91 19.25 4.35
C CYS A 25 2.70 19.33 5.29
N ALA A 26 2.56 20.39 6.09
CA ALA A 26 1.42 20.56 6.98
C ALA A 26 0.09 20.47 6.21
N GLY A 27 -0.73 19.45 6.50
CA GLY A 27 -1.99 19.19 5.80
C GLY A 27 -1.87 18.73 4.33
N GLY A 28 -0.66 18.41 3.87
CA GLY A 28 -0.36 18.05 2.48
C GLY A 28 0.19 16.63 2.31
N PRO A 29 0.60 16.27 1.07
CA PRO A 29 1.17 14.97 0.77
C PRO A 29 2.55 14.78 1.40
N LEU A 30 3.02 13.53 1.39
CA LEU A 30 4.41 13.20 1.68
C LEU A 30 5.31 13.59 0.51
N LEU A 31 6.50 14.07 0.84
CA LEU A 31 7.51 14.51 -0.11
C LEU A 31 8.82 13.78 0.15
N LEU A 32 9.59 13.57 -0.92
CA LEU A 32 10.95 13.06 -0.88
C LEU A 32 11.91 14.20 -1.23
N LEU A 33 12.56 14.78 -0.24
CA LEU A 33 13.56 15.82 -0.46
C LEU A 33 14.90 15.16 -0.72
N GLN A 34 15.59 15.62 -1.75
CA GLN A 34 16.91 15.12 -2.12
C GLN A 34 17.96 16.18 -1.88
N TYR A 35 19.06 15.80 -1.21
CA TYR A 35 20.20 16.66 -0.97
C TYR A 35 21.48 15.95 -1.40
N ASP A 36 22.48 16.71 -1.83
CA ASP A 36 23.81 16.13 -1.99
C ASP A 36 24.44 15.78 -0.64
N ARG A 37 25.64 15.19 -0.66
CA ARG A 37 26.35 14.79 0.57
C ARG A 37 26.69 15.95 1.51
N GLN A 38 26.68 17.18 1.02
CA GLN A 38 26.95 18.40 1.78
C GLN A 38 25.66 19.08 2.27
N TRP A 39 24.52 18.38 2.22
CA TRP A 39 23.20 18.91 2.59
C TRP A 39 22.75 20.10 1.73
N ARG A 40 23.25 20.22 0.50
CA ARG A 40 22.71 21.18 -0.47
C ARG A 40 21.49 20.57 -1.13
N TRP A 41 20.38 21.30 -1.09
CA TRP A 41 19.13 20.89 -1.70
C TRP A 41 19.31 20.70 -3.21
N LEU A 42 18.79 19.59 -3.73
CA LEU A 42 18.80 19.24 -5.15
C LEU A 42 17.40 19.33 -5.75
N GLU A 43 16.45 18.57 -5.21
CA GLU A 43 15.08 18.54 -5.72
C GLU A 43 14.04 18.06 -4.69
N ASP A 44 12.77 18.37 -4.98
CA ASP A 44 11.58 17.85 -4.29
C ASP A 44 10.92 16.79 -5.18
N GLY A 45 10.98 15.53 -4.76
CA GLY A 45 10.31 14.40 -5.40
C GLY A 45 9.00 14.02 -4.71
N GLU A 46 8.18 13.24 -5.42
CA GLU A 46 7.00 12.60 -4.83
C GLU A 46 7.44 11.35 -4.07
N LEU A 47 6.91 11.20 -2.85
CA LEU A 47 7.09 9.99 -2.07
C LEU A 47 5.86 9.11 -2.24
N GLU A 48 5.97 8.10 -3.10
CA GLU A 48 4.94 7.08 -3.21
C GLU A 48 5.16 6.00 -2.16
N MET A 49 4.12 5.72 -1.38
CA MET A 49 4.08 4.50 -0.60
C MET A 49 3.62 3.39 -1.53
N GLU A 50 4.49 2.42 -1.79
CA GLU A 50 4.07 1.21 -2.49
C GLU A 50 2.95 0.56 -1.67
N LYS A 51 1.76 0.46 -2.27
CA LYS A 51 0.66 -0.28 -1.66
C LYS A 51 1.11 -1.74 -1.62
N GLN A 52 1.41 -2.26 -0.42
CA GLN A 52 1.56 -3.69 -0.25
C GLN A 52 0.22 -4.35 -0.59
N VAL A 53 0.13 -4.88 -1.82
CA VAL A 53 -0.99 -5.72 -2.22
C VAL A 53 -0.83 -7.03 -1.46
N THR A 54 -1.75 -7.31 -0.54
CA THR A 54 -1.73 -8.59 0.15
C THR A 54 -2.22 -9.66 -0.83
N LEU A 55 -1.36 -10.63 -1.15
CA LEU A 55 -1.77 -11.75 -1.99
C LEU A 55 -2.69 -12.66 -1.18
N ILE A 56 -3.78 -13.10 -1.81
CA ILE A 56 -4.73 -14.05 -1.20
C ILE A 56 -4.04 -15.36 -0.84
N SER A 57 -2.99 -15.73 -1.59
CA SER A 57 -2.15 -16.90 -1.30
C SER A 57 -1.36 -16.81 0.01
N ASP A 58 -1.07 -15.60 0.48
CA ASP A 58 -0.18 -15.36 1.62
C ASP A 58 -0.97 -15.28 2.94
N ILE A 59 -2.29 -15.24 2.85
CA ILE A 59 -3.19 -15.21 4.01
C ILE A 59 -3.48 -16.64 4.46
N ALA A 60 -3.30 -16.90 5.76
CA ALA A 60 -3.66 -18.18 6.37
C ALA A 60 -5.10 -18.59 6.01
N ARG A 61 -5.24 -19.82 5.50
CA ARG A 61 -6.46 -20.32 4.87
C ARG A 61 -7.66 -20.28 5.82
N GLU A 62 -7.45 -20.57 7.10
CA GLU A 62 -8.45 -20.59 8.15
C GLU A 62 -9.10 -19.21 8.36
N LYS A 63 -8.31 -18.14 8.22
CA LYS A 63 -8.83 -16.76 8.30
C LYS A 63 -9.78 -16.48 7.14
N LEU A 64 -9.38 -16.86 5.92
CA LEU A 64 -10.19 -16.68 4.72
C LEU A 64 -11.50 -17.47 4.82
N GLU A 65 -11.44 -18.74 5.23
CA GLU A 65 -12.60 -19.62 5.34
C GLU A 65 -13.61 -19.21 6.41
N THR A 66 -13.18 -18.38 7.38
CA THR A 66 -14.09 -17.79 8.38
C THR A 66 -15.13 -16.84 7.75
N VAL A 67 -14.79 -16.20 6.62
CA VAL A 67 -15.63 -15.16 6.00
C VAL A 67 -16.06 -15.54 4.58
N PHE A 68 -15.19 -16.21 3.84
CA PHE A 68 -15.37 -16.51 2.42
C PHE A 68 -15.60 -18.00 2.20
N THR A 69 -16.38 -18.31 1.16
CA THR A 69 -16.54 -19.69 0.70
C THR A 69 -15.31 -20.15 -0.07
N ALA A 70 -15.09 -21.46 -0.18
CA ALA A 70 -13.99 -22.00 -0.97
C ALA A 70 -14.01 -21.51 -2.45
N ALA A 71 -15.20 -21.29 -3.03
CA ALA A 71 -15.32 -20.76 -4.39
C ALA A 71 -14.88 -19.29 -4.49
N GLU A 72 -15.31 -18.46 -3.54
CA GLU A 72 -14.88 -17.06 -3.45
C GLU A 72 -13.37 -16.93 -3.28
N ILE A 73 -12.75 -17.75 -2.41
CA ILE A 73 -11.30 -17.69 -2.20
C ILE A 73 -10.53 -18.08 -3.47
N ARG A 74 -10.97 -19.14 -4.17
CA ARG A 74 -10.35 -19.54 -5.44
C ARG A 74 -10.46 -18.42 -6.49
N ASP A 75 -11.64 -17.83 -6.66
CA ASP A 75 -11.86 -16.80 -7.67
C ASP A 75 -11.14 -15.48 -7.33
N MET A 76 -10.98 -15.14 -6.04
CA MET A 76 -10.13 -14.02 -5.62
C MET A 76 -8.66 -14.26 -5.98
N ALA A 77 -8.11 -15.45 -5.68
CA ALA A 77 -6.73 -15.79 -6.03
C ALA A 77 -6.50 -15.82 -7.55
N ALA A 78 -7.44 -16.41 -8.30
CA ALA A 78 -7.40 -16.44 -9.76
C ALA A 78 -7.43 -15.02 -10.36
N CYS A 79 -8.24 -14.12 -9.80
CA CYS A 79 -8.31 -12.72 -10.22
C CYS A 79 -6.95 -12.00 -10.06
N GLN A 80 -6.28 -12.15 -8.91
CA GLN A 80 -4.95 -11.55 -8.69
C GLN A 80 -3.88 -12.10 -9.66
N GLN A 81 -4.02 -13.36 -10.07
CA GLN A 81 -3.08 -14.02 -10.98
C GLN A 81 -3.42 -13.78 -12.47
N GLY A 82 -4.45 -13.00 -12.78
CA GLY A 82 -4.91 -12.77 -14.16
C GLY A 82 -5.52 -14.03 -14.81
N GLN A 83 -5.94 -15.00 -14.02
CA GLN A 83 -6.55 -16.25 -14.49
C GLN A 83 -8.08 -16.12 -14.63
N PRO A 84 -8.75 -17.00 -15.40
CA PRO A 84 -10.20 -17.02 -15.49
C PRO A 84 -10.87 -17.25 -14.12
N TYR A 85 -11.87 -16.44 -13.81
CA TYR A 85 -12.62 -16.50 -12.55
C TYR A 85 -14.11 -16.22 -12.74
N THR A 86 -14.94 -16.62 -11.77
CA THR A 86 -16.38 -16.32 -11.79
C THR A 86 -16.66 -14.94 -11.17
N ARG A 87 -17.10 -13.98 -11.99
CA ARG A 87 -17.40 -12.60 -11.55
C ARG A 87 -18.38 -12.52 -10.38
N GLN A 88 -19.37 -13.41 -10.34
CA GLN A 88 -20.37 -13.42 -9.26
C GLN A 88 -19.74 -13.75 -7.89
N ASN A 89 -18.77 -14.67 -7.87
CA ASN A 89 -18.06 -15.02 -6.63
C ASN A 89 -17.16 -13.87 -6.17
N LEU A 90 -16.48 -13.18 -7.10
CA LEU A 90 -15.71 -11.98 -6.76
C LEU A 90 -16.60 -10.86 -6.20
N TYR A 91 -17.77 -10.62 -6.79
CA TYR A 91 -18.73 -9.63 -6.28
C TYR A 91 -19.21 -9.95 -4.86
N ARG A 92 -19.57 -11.22 -4.62
CA ARG A 92 -19.98 -11.69 -3.28
C ARG A 92 -18.84 -11.59 -2.27
N ALA A 93 -17.60 -11.85 -2.69
CA ALA A 93 -16.42 -11.71 -1.84
C ALA A 93 -16.17 -10.24 -1.47
N ARG A 94 -16.19 -9.32 -2.44
CA ARG A 94 -15.97 -7.87 -2.22
C ARG A 94 -16.95 -7.29 -1.21
N ALA A 95 -18.21 -7.72 -1.22
CA ALA A 95 -19.22 -7.32 -0.23
C ALA A 95 -18.88 -7.71 1.23
N LYS A 96 -17.87 -8.57 1.44
CA LYS A 96 -17.44 -9.06 2.76
C LYS A 96 -16.08 -8.49 3.20
N TYR A 97 -15.41 -7.68 2.37
CA TYR A 97 -14.06 -7.17 2.69
C TYR A 97 -14.06 -6.34 3.98
N ASP A 98 -15.03 -5.44 4.15
CA ASP A 98 -15.17 -4.65 5.38
C ASP A 98 -15.37 -5.52 6.64
N ARG A 99 -16.01 -6.69 6.49
CA ARG A 99 -16.15 -7.64 7.60
C ARG A 99 -14.82 -8.35 7.88
N PHE A 100 -14.11 -8.76 6.83
CA PHE A 100 -12.82 -9.42 6.96
C PHE A 100 -11.76 -8.49 7.58
N GLU A 101 -11.69 -7.23 7.13
CA GLU A 101 -10.79 -6.21 7.68
C GLU A 101 -11.08 -5.96 9.16
N ARG A 102 -12.35 -5.85 9.57
CA ARG A 102 -12.71 -5.70 10.98
C ARG A 102 -12.33 -6.89 11.86
N LEU A 103 -12.36 -8.11 11.33
CA LEU A 103 -12.03 -9.31 12.09
C LEU A 103 -10.52 -9.56 12.21
N PHE A 104 -9.75 -9.22 11.18
CA PHE A 104 -8.35 -9.64 11.08
C PHE A 104 -7.35 -8.50 10.87
N GLY A 105 -7.81 -7.26 10.68
CA GLY A 105 -6.98 -6.09 10.42
C GLY A 105 -6.26 -6.12 9.06
N ILE A 106 -6.68 -7.01 8.15
CA ILE A 106 -6.07 -7.18 6.84
C ILE A 106 -7.01 -6.61 5.79
N LYS A 107 -6.51 -5.65 5.02
CA LYS A 107 -7.24 -5.06 3.90
C LYS A 107 -6.97 -5.83 2.61
N LEU A 108 -8.03 -6.28 1.97
CA LEU A 108 -7.95 -6.99 0.69
C LEU A 108 -8.13 -6.01 -0.47
N ASP A 109 -7.32 -6.18 -1.51
CA ASP A 109 -7.43 -5.44 -2.77
C ASP A 109 -7.30 -6.44 -3.93
N VAL A 110 -8.47 -6.89 -4.42
CA VAL A 110 -8.65 -7.91 -5.48
C VAL A 110 -9.79 -7.51 -6.40
#